data_AF-A0A960J0W5-F1
#
_entry.id   AF-A0A960J0W5-F1
#
_cell.length_a   1.000
_cell.length_b   1.000
_cell.length_c   1.000
_cell.angle_alpha   90.00
_cell.angle_beta   90.00
_cell.angle_gamma   90.00
#
_symmetry.space_group_name_H-M   'P 1'
#
loop_
_entity.id
_entity.type
_entity.pdbx_description
1 polymer ?
#
loop_
_entity_poly.entity_id
_entity_poly.type
_entity_poly.pdbx_seq_one_letter_code
_entity_poly.pdbx_strand_id
1 'polypeptide(L)' 'IENNDVRCSHASTVGPIDELQRFYLESRGVPPAAAERLVVAGFFDEVLGQLPAPGVVAELRRRIADKLEQQP' A
#
# COMPACT_ATOMS: atom_id res chain seq x y z
N ILE A 1 -4.27 -30.90 2.98
CA ILE A 1 -5.71 -30.56 3.03
C ILE A 1 -6.45 -31.85 2.77
N GLU A 2 -7.09 -32.44 3.78
CA GLU A 2 -7.96 -33.61 3.60
C GLU A 2 -9.40 -33.18 3.92
N ASN A 3 -10.06 -32.60 2.91
CA ASN A 3 -11.51 -32.43 2.87
C ASN A 3 -11.96 -32.39 1.41
N ASN A 4 -13.01 -33.14 1.06
CA ASN A 4 -13.27 -33.59 -0.31
C ASN A 4 -14.07 -32.60 -1.18
N ASP A 5 -14.23 -31.34 -0.76
CA ASP A 5 -14.95 -30.33 -1.57
C ASP A 5 -14.56 -28.89 -1.17
N VAL A 6 -13.27 -28.56 -1.28
CA VAL A 6 -12.79 -27.19 -1.06
C VAL A 6 -12.14 -26.65 -2.33
N ARG A 7 -12.54 -25.44 -2.75
CA ARG A 7 -11.80 -24.67 -3.76
C ARG A 7 -10.89 -23.69 -3.03
N CYS A 8 -9.60 -24.01 -3.01
CA CYS A 8 -8.56 -23.11 -2.52
C CYS A 8 -7.79 -22.54 -3.72
N SER A 9 -7.65 -21.22 -3.80
CA SER A 9 -6.75 -20.54 -4.72
C SER A 9 -5.80 -19.64 -3.92
N HIS A 10 -4.53 -19.60 -4.34
CA HIS A 10 -3.53 -18.68 -3.78
C HIS A 10 -2.95 -17.86 -4.93
N ALA A 11 -2.83 -16.56 -4.71
CA ALA A 11 -2.15 -15.65 -5.63
C ALA A 11 -1.22 -14.74 -4.81
N SER A 12 -0.05 -14.47 -5.37
CA SER A 12 0.92 -13.52 -4.82
C SER A 12 1.50 -12.73 -5.98
N THR A 13 1.71 -11.43 -5.77
CA THR A 13 2.22 -10.53 -6.79
C THR A 13 3.34 -9.71 -6.19
N VAL A 14 4.42 -9.55 -6.95
CA VAL A 14 5.56 -8.69 -6.61
C VAL A 14 5.81 -7.79 -7.80
N GLY A 15 6.02 -6.51 -7.56
CA GLY A 15 6.32 -5.54 -8.59
C GLY A 15 6.82 -4.23 -7.99
N PRO A 16 7.57 -3.43 -8.76
CA PRO A 16 7.96 -2.08 -8.36
C PRO A 16 6.74 -1.14 -8.36
N ILE A 17 6.94 0.10 -7.89
CA ILE A 17 5.97 1.18 -8.06
C ILE A 17 5.70 1.41 -9.55
N ASP A 18 4.43 1.61 -9.91
CA ASP A 18 4.04 1.91 -11.29
C ASP A 18 4.59 3.28 -11.71
N GLU A 19 5.51 3.25 -12.69
CA GLU A 19 6.19 4.43 -13.20
C GLU A 19 5.22 5.44 -13.84
N LEU A 20 4.12 4.98 -14.43
CA LEU A 20 3.11 5.86 -15.04
C LEU A 20 2.34 6.62 -13.96
N GLN A 21 2.01 5.96 -12.84
CA GLN A 21 1.39 6.62 -11.69
C GLN A 21 2.32 7.65 -11.07
N ARG A 22 3.60 7.30 -10.91
CA ARG A 22 4.62 8.23 -10.41
C ARG A 22 4.77 9.44 -11.34
N PHE A 23 4.95 9.20 -12.64
CA PHE A 23 5.06 10.26 -13.66
C PHE A 23 3.82 11.17 -13.66
N TYR A 24 2.63 10.61 -13.54
CA TYR A 24 1.40 11.39 -13.47
C TYR A 24 1.40 12.36 -12.28
N LEU A 25 1.77 11.90 -11.08
CA LEU A 25 1.87 12.75 -9.89
C LEU A 25 2.94 13.83 -10.05
N GLU A 26 4.13 13.45 -10.54
CA GLU A 26 5.23 14.39 -10.79
C GLU A 26 4.85 15.47 -11.83
N SER A 27 4.12 15.10 -12.88
CA SER A 27 3.63 16.05 -13.89
C SER A 27 2.66 17.10 -13.33
N ARG A 28 2.08 16.83 -12.15
CA ARG A 28 1.22 17.75 -11.40
C ARG A 28 1.99 18.56 -10.34
N GLY A 29 3.31 18.48 -10.33
CA GLY A 29 4.18 19.23 -9.43
C GLY A 29 4.44 18.53 -8.09
N VAL A 30 4.08 17.26 -7.94
CA VAL A 30 4.41 16.49 -6.73
C VAL A 30 5.90 16.10 -6.77
N PRO A 31 6.69 16.38 -5.72
CA PRO A 31 8.09 15.94 -5.67
C PRO A 31 8.21 14.41 -5.77
N PRO A 32 9.25 13.85 -6.40
CA PRO A 32 9.39 12.40 -6.61
C PRO A 32 9.22 11.57 -5.33
N ALA A 33 9.89 11.96 -4.24
CA ALA A 33 9.78 11.28 -2.94
C ALA A 33 8.35 11.34 -2.36
N ALA A 34 7.60 12.41 -2.60
CA ALA A 34 6.22 12.52 -2.17
C ALA A 34 5.29 11.69 -3.07
N ALA A 35 5.55 11.62 -4.37
CA ALA A 35 4.77 10.82 -5.31
C ALA A 35 4.84 9.33 -4.95
N GLU A 36 6.03 8.80 -4.67
CA GLU A 36 6.21 7.41 -4.26
C GLU A 36 5.49 7.10 -2.93
N ARG A 37 5.60 8.00 -1.95
CA ARG A 37 4.89 7.88 -0.67
C ARG A 37 3.36 7.86 -0.84
N LEU A 38 2.83 8.69 -1.72
CA LEU A 38 1.39 8.73 -2.00
C LEU A 38 0.89 7.42 -2.62
N VAL A 39 1.64 6.86 -3.57
CA VAL A 39 1.28 5.58 -4.20
C VAL A 39 1.29 4.45 -3.16
N VAL A 40 2.35 4.36 -2.34
CA VAL A 40 2.45 3.31 -1.31
C VAL A 40 1.39 3.48 -0.21
N ALA A 41 1.12 4.71 0.23
CA ALA A 41 0.06 4.98 1.20
C ALA A 41 -1.31 4.59 0.66
N GLY A 42 -1.61 4.93 -0.60
CA GLY A 42 -2.85 4.56 -1.28
C GLY A 42 -3.02 3.05 -1.41
N PHE A 43 -1.94 2.30 -1.66
CA PHE A 43 -1.95 0.84 -1.71
C PHE A 43 -2.41 0.22 -0.37
N PHE A 44 -1.92 0.72 0.76
CA PHE A 44 -2.33 0.21 2.07
C PHE A 44 -3.72 0.66 2.50
N ASP A 45 -4.19 1.81 2.02
CA ASP A 45 -5.47 2.38 2.42
C ASP A 45 -6.67 1.49 2.06
N GLU A 46 -6.59 0.70 1.00
CA GLU A 46 -7.63 -0.28 0.63
C GLU A 46 -7.85 -1.33 1.73
N VAL A 47 -6.76 -1.86 2.31
CA VAL A 47 -6.81 -2.87 3.37
C VAL A 47 -7.14 -2.23 4.71
N LEU A 48 -6.50 -1.09 5.02
CA LEU A 48 -6.71 -0.38 6.29
C LEU A 48 -8.14 0.13 6.44
N GLY A 49 -8.78 0.58 5.35
CA GLY A 49 -10.16 1.05 5.35
C GLY A 49 -11.20 -0.01 5.70
N GLN A 50 -10.87 -1.30 5.56
CA GLN A 50 -11.76 -2.42 5.89
C GLN A 50 -11.72 -2.83 7.36
N LEU A 51 -10.73 -2.35 8.12
CA LEU A 51 -10.55 -2.74 9.52
C LEU A 51 -11.51 -1.98 10.45
N PRO A 52 -12.33 -2.68 11.27
CA PRO A 52 -13.25 -2.05 12.22
C PRO A 52 -12.55 -1.60 13.51
N ALA A 53 -11.37 -1.00 13.39
CA ALA A 53 -10.52 -0.61 14.52
C ALA A 53 -9.81 0.73 14.25
N PRO A 54 -10.50 1.87 14.34
CA PRO A 54 -9.97 3.17 13.91
C PRO A 54 -8.70 3.58 14.65
N GLY A 55 -8.56 3.26 15.93
CA GLY A 55 -7.33 3.52 16.70
C GLY A 55 -6.12 2.72 16.20
N VAL A 56 -6.34 1.46 15.80
CA VAL A 56 -5.29 0.61 15.21
C VAL A 56 -4.93 1.12 13.81
N VAL A 57 -5.92 1.49 13.00
CA VAL A 57 -5.70 2.06 11.67
C VAL A 57 -4.86 3.33 11.74
N ALA A 58 -5.14 4.23 12.69
CA ALA A 58 -4.36 5.45 12.87
C ALA A 58 -2.89 5.15 13.22
N GLU A 59 -2.65 4.20 14.14
CA GLU A 59 -1.30 3.78 14.51
C GLU A 59 -0.57 3.09 13.34
N LEU A 60 -1.27 2.26 12.55
CA LEU A 60 -0.70 1.61 11.36
C LEU A 60 -0.32 2.64 10.29
N ARG A 61 -1.17 3.63 10.01
CA ARG A 61 -0.85 4.73 9.08
C ARG A 61 0.40 5.48 9.52
N ARG A 62 0.51 5.80 10.81
CA ARG A 62 1.71 6.46 11.36
C ARG A 62 2.96 5.61 11.16
N ARG A 63 2.91 4.32 11.51
CA ARG A 63 4.06 3.42 11.35
C ARG A 63 4.48 3.24 9.89
N ILE A 64 3.52 3.18 8.97
CA ILE A 64 3.81 3.12 7.53
C ILE A 64 4.53 4.40 7.09
N ALA A 65 4.03 5.58 7.48
CA ALA A 65 4.67 6.85 7.17
C ALA A 65 6.10 6.93 7.74
N ASP A 66 6.29 6.61 9.02
CA ASP A 66 7.61 6.58 9.67
C ASP A 66 8.58 5.65 8.91
N LYS A 67 8.10 4.51 8.42
CA LYS A 67 8.93 3.55 7.68
C LYS A 67 9.34 4.09 6.30
N LEU A 68 8.46 4.82 5.62
CA LEU A 68 8.74 5.42 4.31
C LEU A 68 9.63 6.67 4.41
N GLU A 69 9.68 7.34 5.56
CA GLU A 69 10.62 8.43 5.82
C GLU A 69 12.03 7.95 6.13
N GLN A 70 12.17 6.73 6.67
CA GLN A 70 13.44 6.11 7.03
C GLN A 70 14.09 5.31 5.89
N GLN A 71 13.44 5.22 4.73
CA GLN A 71 14.01 4.57 3.55
C GLN A 71 14.86 5.59 2.76
N PRO A 72 16.16 5.32 2.56
CA PRO A 72 17.07 6.19 1.82
C PRO A 72 16.81 6.18 0.31
#